data_AF-A0A7L2IHG3-F1
#
_entry.id   AF-A0A7L2IHG3-F1
#
_cell.length_a   1.000
_cell.length_b   1.000
_cell.length_c   1.000
_cell.angle_alpha   90.00
_cell.angle_beta   90.00
_cell.angle_gamma   90.00
#
_symmetry.space_group_name_H-M   'P 1'
#
loop_
_entity.id
_entity.type
_entity.pdbx_description
1 polymer ?
#
loop_
_entity_poly.entity_id
_entity_poly.type
_entity_poly.pdbx_seq_one_letter_code
_entity_poly.pdbx_strand_id
1 'polypeptide(L)'
;WNAVHHSKVSEGEKCTLVNETKWQYYGTPNTDGNLTLIWTQQTLVATHINIEVWGYQETGDSYSDNWLAEWKYLYTLAREIHNSGKFSFIPVTATGDYSTWDFGILRITPSNYSDGQRQVTAILNIPSIWSSEHALAWHLGADFRNNPNAWATAKCIDWDRKEEKLPNFMEEIIDCPCTLAQARADTGRFHTDYGCDIEKGSVCTYHPGAVHCVRAIQASPQYAAGQQCCYDSTGTQILTLDSRGGSTPDRGHDWGSPPFMKPPRIPGFSHWLYDVISFYYCCLWSDNCHFYMKRRPSSDCRTYSPPRAASSFGDPHFLTFDGVNFTFKGQGEYTLVESDLTSLRVQGRTQQVHFPNGTGAQVTGLSAVAMKENDSDVIEVRYSEDLNLEVLLNQKVVSFSEQSWMDLKG
;
A
#
# COMPACT_ATOMS: atom_id res chain seq x y z
N TRP A 1 -2.49 -9.53 14.98
CA TRP A 1 -2.58 -9.17 13.56
C TRP A 1 -2.83 -7.69 13.51
N ASN A 2 -1.77 -6.89 13.34
CA ASN A 2 -1.92 -5.45 13.21
C ASN A 2 -2.30 -5.17 11.75
N ALA A 3 -3.28 -4.29 11.54
CA ALA A 3 -3.78 -3.87 10.24
C ALA A 3 -2.76 -3.00 9.47
N VAL A 4 -1.58 -3.55 9.23
CA VAL A 4 -0.46 -2.87 8.59
C VAL A 4 -0.13 -3.59 7.29
N HIS A 5 0.06 -2.81 6.24
CA HIS A 5 0.57 -3.29 4.97
C HIS A 5 2.02 -3.79 5.16
N HIS A 6 2.20 -5.11 5.29
CA HIS A 6 3.46 -5.72 5.76
C HIS A 6 4.65 -5.50 4.83
N SER A 7 4.43 -5.24 3.54
CA SER A 7 5.50 -4.89 2.59
C SER A 7 5.97 -3.44 2.67
N LYS A 8 5.24 -2.56 3.38
CA LYS A 8 5.58 -1.14 3.55
C LYS A 8 6.34 -0.85 4.85
N VAL A 9 6.82 -1.90 5.53
CA VAL A 9 7.74 -1.75 6.67
C VAL A 9 9.14 -1.33 6.23
N SER A 10 9.93 -0.78 7.17
CA SER A 10 11.30 -0.37 6.89
C SER A 10 12.16 -1.54 6.42
N GLU A 11 13.14 -1.29 5.55
CA GLU A 11 14.03 -2.34 5.02
C GLU A 11 14.77 -3.13 6.11
N GLY A 12 15.00 -2.53 7.28
CA GLY A 12 15.62 -3.21 8.42
C GLY A 12 14.71 -4.22 9.14
N GLU A 13 13.39 -4.10 8.94
CA GLU A 13 12.35 -4.88 9.65
C GLU A 13 11.71 -5.97 8.78
N LYS A 14 12.02 -6.00 7.48
CA LYS A 14 11.60 -7.06 6.55
C LYS A 14 12.79 -7.88 6.03
N CYS A 15 12.46 -8.99 5.37
CA CYS A 15 13.43 -9.73 4.58
C CYS A 15 13.26 -9.41 3.09
N THR A 16 14.36 -9.40 2.36
CA THR A 16 14.42 -8.96 0.96
C THR A 16 14.74 -10.15 0.06
N LEU A 17 13.92 -10.31 -0.99
CA LEU A 17 14.14 -11.27 -2.06
C LEU A 17 15.21 -10.71 -3.01
N VAL A 18 16.41 -11.29 -3.00
CA VAL A 18 17.48 -10.85 -3.90
C VAL A 18 17.09 -11.21 -5.34
N ASN A 19 17.03 -10.18 -6.21
CA ASN A 19 16.50 -10.28 -7.57
C ASN A 19 15.06 -10.85 -7.56
N GLU A 20 14.13 -10.04 -7.04
CA GLU A 20 12.73 -10.43 -6.89
C GLU A 20 12.09 -10.94 -8.19
N THR A 21 12.45 -10.36 -9.35
CA THR A 21 12.01 -10.85 -10.66
C THR A 21 12.39 -12.30 -10.87
N LYS A 22 13.60 -12.73 -10.47
CA LYS A 22 14.00 -14.14 -10.57
C LYS A 22 13.11 -15.07 -9.74
N TRP A 23 12.66 -14.64 -8.56
CA TRP A 23 11.73 -15.41 -7.73
C TRP A 23 10.36 -15.54 -8.42
N GLN A 24 9.86 -14.45 -8.97
CA GLN A 24 8.53 -14.34 -9.56
C GLN A 24 8.45 -14.91 -10.99
N TYR A 25 9.57 -15.21 -11.64
CA TYR A 25 9.62 -15.85 -12.97
C TYR A 25 10.31 -17.22 -12.93
N TYR A 26 10.63 -17.75 -11.75
CA TYR A 26 11.40 -18.98 -11.62
C TYR A 26 10.69 -20.15 -12.30
N GLY A 27 11.39 -20.85 -13.21
CA GLY A 27 10.82 -21.94 -14.01
C GLY A 27 10.24 -21.52 -15.36
N THR A 28 10.17 -20.21 -15.63
CA THR A 28 9.98 -19.72 -17.00
C THR A 28 11.28 -19.85 -17.81
N PRO A 29 11.23 -19.78 -19.16
CA PRO A 29 12.43 -19.88 -19.98
C PRO A 29 13.54 -18.92 -19.51
N ASN A 30 14.76 -19.44 -19.37
CA ASN A 30 15.95 -18.71 -18.93
C ASN A 30 15.94 -18.20 -17.47
N THR A 31 15.03 -18.67 -16.62
CA THR A 31 14.97 -18.26 -15.21
C THR A 31 15.09 -19.46 -14.27
N ASP A 32 16.32 -19.76 -13.83
CA ASP A 32 16.64 -20.91 -12.97
C ASP A 32 17.80 -20.64 -11.98
N GLY A 33 18.19 -21.66 -11.21
CA GLY A 33 19.34 -21.62 -10.30
C GLY A 33 19.01 -21.18 -8.87
N ASN A 34 20.01 -20.63 -8.16
CA ASN A 34 19.81 -20.27 -6.75
C ASN A 34 18.92 -19.03 -6.59
N LEU A 35 17.98 -19.11 -5.64
CA LEU A 35 17.29 -17.98 -5.05
C LEU A 35 17.96 -17.61 -3.72
N THR A 36 17.90 -16.33 -3.34
CA THR A 36 18.56 -15.81 -2.13
C THR A 36 17.67 -14.84 -1.40
N LEU A 37 17.49 -15.06 -0.11
CA LEU A 37 16.78 -14.21 0.84
C LEU A 37 17.79 -13.59 1.80
N ILE A 38 17.64 -12.30 2.11
CA ILE A 38 18.48 -11.57 3.08
C ILE A 38 17.64 -10.84 4.12
N TRP A 39 18.16 -10.65 5.32
CA TRP A 39 17.52 -9.89 6.40
C TRP A 39 18.55 -9.37 7.39
N THR A 40 18.15 -8.39 8.21
CA THR A 40 18.97 -7.88 9.30
C THR A 40 18.95 -8.87 10.47
N GLN A 41 20.09 -9.48 10.77
CA GLN A 41 20.22 -10.51 11.80
C GLN A 41 19.76 -10.01 13.19
N GLN A 42 20.08 -8.76 13.52
CA GLN A 42 19.82 -8.14 14.83
C GLN A 42 18.32 -7.91 15.09
N THR A 43 17.51 -7.81 14.03
CA THR A 43 16.05 -7.64 14.12
C THR A 43 15.39 -8.86 14.76
N LEU A 44 16.00 -10.05 14.62
CA LEU A 44 15.51 -11.28 15.24
C LEU A 44 16.58 -11.89 16.14
N VAL A 45 16.49 -11.65 17.45
CA VAL A 45 17.45 -12.14 18.46
C VAL A 45 17.28 -13.64 18.71
N ALA A 46 17.72 -14.45 17.75
CA ALA A 46 17.70 -15.91 17.80
C ALA A 46 18.98 -16.49 17.17
N THR A 47 19.51 -17.57 17.74
CA THR A 47 20.70 -18.26 17.20
C THR A 47 20.36 -19.13 16.00
N HIS A 48 19.20 -19.77 16.03
CA HIS A 48 18.66 -20.59 14.97
C HIS A 48 17.25 -20.11 14.61
N ILE A 49 16.90 -20.24 13.34
CA ILE A 49 15.63 -19.76 12.78
C ILE A 49 14.97 -20.82 11.91
N ASN A 50 13.68 -20.65 11.69
CA ASN A 50 12.90 -21.32 10.66
C ASN A 50 12.51 -20.30 9.58
N ILE A 51 12.46 -20.74 8.33
CA ILE A 51 11.91 -19.98 7.21
C ILE A 51 10.68 -20.74 6.71
N GLU A 52 9.53 -20.09 6.76
CA GLU A 52 8.23 -20.67 6.43
C GLU A 52 7.62 -19.99 5.21
N VAL A 53 6.82 -20.74 4.46
CA VAL A 53 6.04 -20.25 3.32
C VAL A 53 4.58 -20.14 3.73
N TRP A 54 3.99 -18.97 3.51
CA TRP A 54 2.60 -18.68 3.80
C TRP A 54 1.89 -18.22 2.54
N GLY A 55 0.76 -18.85 2.23
CA GLY A 55 -0.12 -18.46 1.13
C GLY A 55 -1.32 -17.66 1.63
N TYR A 56 -1.96 -16.91 0.74
CA TYR A 56 -3.19 -16.16 1.02
C TYR A 56 -4.30 -16.54 0.04
N GLN A 57 -5.52 -16.65 0.55
CA GLN A 57 -6.73 -16.80 -0.26
C GLN A 57 -7.94 -16.16 0.42
N GLU A 58 -9.00 -15.97 -0.34
CA GLU A 58 -10.30 -15.54 0.18
C GLU A 58 -11.37 -16.57 -0.20
N THR A 59 -12.20 -16.95 0.77
CA THR A 59 -13.20 -18.02 0.64
C THR A 59 -14.59 -17.55 1.05
N GLY A 60 -15.63 -18.25 0.62
CA GLY A 60 -17.02 -17.84 0.81
C GLY A 60 -17.57 -17.05 -0.38
N ASP A 61 -18.72 -16.42 -0.17
CA ASP A 61 -19.45 -15.68 -1.20
C ASP A 61 -19.03 -14.21 -1.19
N SER A 62 -18.54 -13.70 -2.32
CA SER A 62 -18.06 -12.32 -2.44
C SER A 62 -19.13 -11.30 -2.05
N TYR A 63 -18.69 -10.27 -1.33
CA TYR A 63 -19.49 -9.20 -0.72
C TYR A 63 -20.58 -9.66 0.25
N SER A 64 -20.42 -10.82 0.87
CA SER A 64 -21.30 -11.31 1.93
C SER A 64 -20.60 -11.39 3.29
N ASP A 65 -21.35 -11.79 4.32
CA ASP A 65 -20.82 -11.96 5.68
C ASP A 65 -20.01 -13.25 5.88
N ASN A 66 -20.11 -14.21 4.96
CA ASN A 66 -19.30 -15.44 5.00
C ASN A 66 -18.00 -15.32 4.17
N TRP A 67 -17.71 -14.14 3.62
CA TRP A 67 -16.48 -13.88 2.87
C TRP A 67 -15.32 -13.67 3.84
N LEU A 68 -14.39 -14.62 3.85
CA LEU A 68 -13.31 -14.70 4.84
C LEU A 68 -11.94 -14.73 4.18
N ALA A 69 -11.02 -13.95 4.74
CA ALA A 69 -9.61 -13.98 4.42
C ALA A 69 -8.91 -15.13 5.16
N GLU A 70 -8.06 -15.88 4.47
CA GLU A 70 -7.32 -17.00 5.03
C GLU A 70 -5.83 -16.93 4.64
N TRP A 71 -4.97 -16.84 5.66
CA TRP A 71 -3.54 -17.05 5.54
C TRP A 71 -3.22 -18.49 5.93
N LYS A 72 -2.64 -19.25 5.01
CA LYS A 72 -2.34 -20.65 5.22
C LYS A 72 -0.84 -20.87 5.31
N TYR A 73 -0.40 -21.44 6.43
CA TYR A 73 0.93 -22.05 6.51
C TYR A 73 0.99 -23.20 5.50
N LEU A 74 1.93 -23.14 4.57
CA LEU A 74 2.11 -24.18 3.55
C LEU A 74 3.14 -25.19 4.06
N TYR A 75 4.39 -24.76 4.24
CA TYR A 75 5.47 -25.60 4.71
C TYR A 75 6.67 -24.78 5.20
N THR A 76 7.57 -25.43 5.92
CA THR A 76 8.86 -24.88 6.33
C THR A 76 9.88 -25.11 5.22
N LEU A 77 10.36 -24.03 4.62
CA LEU A 77 11.37 -24.02 3.58
C LEU A 77 12.75 -24.40 4.13
N ALA A 78 13.07 -23.93 5.34
CA ALA A 78 14.31 -24.26 6.04
C ALA A 78 14.06 -24.30 7.55
N ARG A 79 14.56 -25.33 8.23
CA ARG A 79 14.33 -25.57 9.66
C ARG A 79 15.64 -25.54 10.43
N GLU A 80 15.62 -24.90 11.62
CA GLU A 80 16.73 -24.86 12.56
C GLU A 80 18.07 -24.44 11.92
N ILE A 81 18.03 -23.51 10.96
CA ILE A 81 19.25 -23.01 10.32
C ILE A 81 19.88 -21.91 11.18
N HIS A 82 21.20 -21.82 11.16
CA HIS A 82 21.91 -20.74 11.86
C HIS A 82 21.48 -19.36 11.32
N ASN A 83 21.13 -18.44 12.23
CA ASN A 83 20.74 -17.09 11.87
C ASN A 83 21.97 -16.30 11.37
N SER A 84 22.16 -16.27 10.05
CA SER A 84 23.30 -15.61 9.39
C SER A 84 22.90 -14.35 8.61
N GLY A 85 21.62 -13.95 8.62
CA GLY A 85 21.11 -12.84 7.82
C GLY A 85 20.95 -13.14 6.33
N LYS A 86 21.20 -14.38 5.89
CA LYS A 86 21.12 -14.81 4.49
C LYS A 86 20.73 -16.28 4.38
N PHE A 87 19.91 -16.61 3.39
CA PHE A 87 19.57 -17.98 3.03
C PHE A 87 19.52 -18.13 1.50
N SER A 88 20.14 -19.17 0.96
CA SER A 88 20.12 -19.47 -0.48
C SER A 88 19.75 -20.93 -0.72
N PHE A 89 18.94 -21.19 -1.73
CA PHE A 89 18.49 -22.54 -2.08
C PHE A 89 18.17 -22.66 -3.57
N ILE A 90 18.12 -23.90 -4.08
CA ILE A 90 17.55 -24.21 -5.39
C ILE A 90 16.09 -24.61 -5.16
N PRO A 91 15.12 -23.87 -5.72
CA PRO A 91 13.71 -24.20 -5.58
C PRO A 91 13.34 -25.58 -6.12
N VAL A 92 12.52 -26.27 -5.34
CA VAL A 92 11.80 -27.48 -5.75
C VAL A 92 10.30 -27.18 -5.77
N THR A 93 9.57 -27.83 -6.65
CA THR A 93 8.10 -27.69 -6.72
C THR A 93 7.49 -28.15 -5.38
N ALA A 94 6.51 -27.40 -4.87
CA ALA A 94 5.81 -27.80 -3.66
C ALA A 94 5.04 -29.11 -3.87
N THR A 95 4.82 -29.86 -2.78
CA THR A 95 4.16 -31.16 -2.82
C THR A 95 2.65 -31.04 -2.67
N GLY A 96 1.89 -31.83 -3.43
CA GLY A 96 0.43 -31.89 -3.32
C GLY A 96 -0.24 -30.54 -3.57
N ASP A 97 -1.30 -30.24 -2.82
CA ASP A 97 -2.12 -29.05 -3.06
C ASP A 97 -1.38 -27.73 -2.79
N TYR A 98 -0.23 -27.74 -2.11
CA TYR A 98 0.56 -26.52 -1.87
C TYR A 98 1.14 -25.94 -3.16
N SER A 99 1.32 -26.73 -4.22
CA SER A 99 1.82 -26.22 -5.51
C SER A 99 0.81 -25.37 -6.27
N THR A 100 -0.42 -25.23 -5.75
CA THR A 100 -1.50 -24.44 -6.35
C THR A 100 -1.63 -23.04 -5.75
N TRP A 101 -0.79 -22.69 -4.77
CA TRP A 101 -0.76 -21.36 -4.17
C TRP A 101 0.11 -20.43 -5.01
N ASP A 102 -0.53 -19.46 -5.65
CA ASP A 102 0.10 -18.69 -6.73
C ASP A 102 0.89 -17.47 -6.22
N PHE A 103 0.60 -17.01 -5.00
CA PHE A 103 1.31 -15.92 -4.34
C PHE A 103 1.27 -16.07 -2.81
N GLY A 104 2.14 -15.33 -2.14
CA GLY A 104 2.22 -15.33 -0.68
C GLY A 104 3.47 -14.64 -0.17
N ILE A 105 3.90 -15.03 1.01
CA ILE A 105 4.99 -14.40 1.77
C ILE A 105 5.88 -15.44 2.43
N LEU A 106 7.11 -15.04 2.74
CA LEU A 106 8.02 -15.78 3.60
C LEU A 106 7.99 -15.20 5.01
N ARG A 107 8.04 -16.09 6.01
CA ARG A 107 8.14 -15.73 7.42
C ARG A 107 9.40 -16.32 8.02
N ILE A 108 10.21 -15.51 8.69
CA ILE A 108 11.37 -15.95 9.45
C ILE A 108 11.03 -15.86 10.94
N THR A 109 11.15 -16.98 11.65
CA THR A 109 10.86 -17.07 13.09
C THR A 109 12.01 -17.75 13.85
N PRO A 110 12.16 -17.53 15.16
CA PRO A 110 13.10 -18.28 15.98
C PRO A 110 12.74 -19.78 15.97
N SER A 111 13.73 -20.67 15.96
CA SER A 111 13.49 -22.10 15.75
C SER A 111 12.80 -22.82 16.92
N ASN A 112 12.64 -22.17 18.07
CA ASN A 112 11.92 -22.70 19.23
C ASN A 112 10.40 -22.62 19.09
N TYR A 113 9.88 -21.94 18.06
CA TYR A 113 8.45 -21.92 17.74
C TYR A 113 8.09 -23.09 16.82
N SER A 114 6.87 -23.62 16.97
CA SER A 114 6.39 -24.69 16.10
C SER A 114 6.05 -24.16 14.71
N ASP A 115 6.24 -25.01 13.70
CA ASP A 115 5.83 -24.76 12.32
C ASP A 115 4.40 -24.20 12.23
N GLY A 116 4.25 -23.08 11.52
CA GLY A 116 2.94 -22.50 11.25
C GLY A 116 2.23 -21.94 12.47
N GLN A 117 2.92 -21.80 13.62
CA GLN A 117 2.32 -21.27 14.83
C GLN A 117 1.75 -19.88 14.54
N ARG A 118 0.45 -19.74 14.80
CA ARG A 118 -0.27 -18.47 14.68
C ARG A 118 -0.21 -17.73 16.01
N GLN A 119 -0.32 -16.41 15.95
CA GLN A 119 -0.55 -15.60 17.12
C GLN A 119 -1.85 -16.06 17.80
N VAL A 120 -1.76 -16.50 19.05
CA VAL A 120 -2.91 -17.05 19.80
C VAL A 120 -3.63 -15.96 20.60
N THR A 121 -2.93 -14.88 20.97
CA THR A 121 -3.49 -13.73 21.71
C THR A 121 -2.75 -12.43 21.38
N ALA A 122 -3.35 -11.27 21.71
CA ALA A 122 -2.71 -9.95 21.59
C ALA A 122 -1.43 -9.78 22.44
N ILE A 123 -1.15 -10.70 23.38
CA ILE A 123 -0.03 -10.62 24.32
C ILE A 123 1.15 -11.53 23.89
N LEU A 124 0.89 -12.56 23.08
CA LEU A 124 1.90 -13.49 22.58
C LEU A 124 2.19 -13.23 21.10
N ASN A 125 2.99 -12.20 20.82
CA ASN A 125 3.55 -11.96 19.49
C ASN A 125 4.69 -12.97 19.22
N ILE A 126 4.65 -13.63 18.07
CA ILE A 126 5.78 -14.43 17.58
C ILE A 126 6.72 -13.44 16.90
N PRO A 127 7.95 -13.23 17.41
CA PRO A 127 8.94 -12.38 16.76
C PRO A 127 9.16 -12.91 15.33
N SER A 128 8.86 -12.09 14.33
CA SER A 128 8.84 -12.53 12.94
C SER A 128 9.38 -11.44 12.03
N ILE A 129 10.19 -11.84 11.05
CA ILE A 129 10.55 -11.00 9.90
C ILE A 129 9.79 -11.55 8.69
N TRP A 130 9.13 -10.67 7.94
CA TRP A 130 8.32 -11.06 6.79
C TRP A 130 8.91 -10.53 5.49
N SER A 131 8.70 -11.24 4.39
CA SER A 131 8.95 -10.70 3.05
C SER A 131 7.76 -9.86 2.60
N SER A 132 7.95 -9.05 1.55
CA SER A 132 6.82 -8.57 0.75
C SER A 132 6.07 -9.75 0.11
N GLU A 133 4.80 -9.51 -0.21
CA GLU A 133 4.04 -10.39 -1.10
C GLU A 133 4.77 -10.53 -2.42
N HIS A 134 4.77 -11.74 -2.97
CA HIS A 134 5.33 -11.99 -4.28
C HIS A 134 4.65 -13.19 -4.92
N ALA A 135 4.68 -13.23 -6.24
CA ALA A 135 4.28 -14.40 -6.99
C ALA A 135 5.20 -15.59 -6.66
N LEU A 136 4.59 -16.74 -6.38
CA LEU A 136 5.28 -17.93 -5.90
C LEU A 136 5.66 -18.90 -7.02
N ALA A 137 6.01 -18.37 -8.20
CA ALA A 137 6.42 -19.14 -9.38
C ALA A 137 7.45 -20.24 -9.08
N TRP A 138 8.37 -19.94 -8.15
CA TRP A 138 9.43 -20.85 -7.72
C TRP A 138 8.97 -22.15 -7.04
N HIS A 139 7.75 -22.21 -6.48
CA HIS A 139 7.22 -23.46 -5.91
C HIS A 139 6.02 -24.03 -6.67
N LEU A 140 5.56 -23.38 -7.74
CA LEU A 140 4.45 -23.88 -8.56
C LEU A 140 4.75 -25.26 -9.16
N GLY A 141 3.67 -25.98 -9.48
CA GLY A 141 3.70 -27.37 -9.93
C GLY A 141 4.36 -27.59 -11.29
N ALA A 142 4.49 -28.86 -11.66
CA ALA A 142 5.11 -29.29 -12.92
C ALA A 142 4.34 -28.79 -14.16
N ASP A 143 3.03 -28.55 -14.04
CA ASP A 143 2.20 -27.93 -15.07
C ASP A 143 2.68 -26.51 -15.43
N PHE A 144 2.94 -25.67 -14.42
CA PHE A 144 3.56 -24.36 -14.64
C PHE A 144 4.97 -24.50 -15.22
N ARG A 145 5.81 -25.41 -14.67
CA ARG A 145 7.19 -25.61 -15.16
C ARG A 145 7.28 -26.06 -16.60
N ASN A 146 6.38 -26.94 -17.03
CA ASN A 146 6.40 -27.51 -18.37
C ASN A 146 5.93 -26.50 -19.42
N ASN A 147 4.90 -25.71 -19.10
CA ASN A 147 4.41 -24.68 -20.00
C ASN A 147 3.78 -23.50 -19.23
N PRO A 148 4.62 -22.55 -18.78
CA PRO A 148 4.16 -21.41 -17.98
C PRO A 148 3.10 -20.57 -18.70
N ASN A 149 3.25 -20.41 -20.03
CA ASN A 149 2.33 -19.61 -20.85
C ASN A 149 0.94 -20.24 -20.94
N ALA A 150 0.85 -21.55 -21.20
CA ALA A 150 -0.44 -22.24 -21.25
C ALA A 150 -1.11 -22.27 -19.87
N TRP A 151 -0.33 -22.49 -18.81
CA TRP A 151 -0.83 -22.45 -17.43
C TRP A 151 -1.39 -21.08 -17.07
N ALA A 152 -0.64 -20.01 -17.36
CA ALA A 152 -1.03 -18.63 -17.10
C ALA A 152 -2.24 -18.21 -17.94
N THR A 153 -2.32 -18.67 -19.20
CA THR A 153 -3.50 -18.47 -20.06
C THR A 153 -4.76 -19.07 -19.43
N ALA A 154 -4.68 -20.30 -18.92
CA ALA A 154 -5.82 -20.95 -18.26
C ALA A 154 -6.26 -20.19 -17.00
N LYS A 155 -5.31 -19.73 -16.18
CA LYS A 155 -5.58 -18.91 -14.98
C LYS A 155 -6.19 -17.54 -15.33
N CYS A 156 -5.69 -16.87 -16.37
CA CYS A 156 -6.21 -15.59 -16.84
C CYS A 156 -7.69 -15.71 -17.30
N ILE A 157 -8.01 -16.75 -18.07
CA ILE A 157 -9.38 -17.00 -18.53
C ILE A 157 -10.32 -17.34 -17.36
N ASP A 158 -9.86 -18.14 -16.39
CA ASP A 158 -10.65 -18.44 -15.19
C ASP A 158 -10.90 -17.19 -14.34
N TRP A 159 -9.88 -16.34 -14.17
CA TRP A 159 -10.01 -15.05 -13.51
C TRP A 159 -11.02 -14.13 -14.22
N ASP A 160 -10.95 -13.99 -15.55
CA ASP A 160 -11.88 -13.16 -16.33
C ASP A 160 -13.35 -13.60 -16.13
N ARG A 161 -13.60 -14.92 -16.11
CA ARG A 161 -14.94 -15.48 -15.87
C ARG A 161 -15.43 -15.26 -14.44
N LYS A 162 -14.53 -15.28 -13.45
CA LYS A 162 -14.86 -14.97 -12.06
C LYS A 162 -15.19 -13.49 -11.91
N GLU A 163 -14.40 -12.62 -12.53
CA GLU A 163 -14.61 -11.18 -12.50
C GLU A 163 -15.95 -10.76 -13.10
N GLU A 164 -16.41 -11.45 -14.14
CA GLU A 164 -17.74 -11.20 -14.73
C GLU A 164 -18.90 -11.38 -13.76
N LYS A 165 -18.72 -12.20 -12.72
CA LYS A 165 -19.76 -12.50 -11.72
C LYS A 165 -19.70 -11.55 -10.53
N LEU A 166 -18.63 -10.78 -10.38
CA LEU A 166 -18.46 -9.86 -9.26
C LEU A 166 -19.19 -8.53 -9.52
N PRO A 167 -19.66 -7.85 -8.45
CA PRO A 167 -20.22 -6.52 -8.58
C PRO A 167 -19.28 -5.54 -9.29
N ASN A 168 -19.88 -4.67 -10.08
CA ASN A 168 -19.20 -3.56 -10.71
C ASN A 168 -18.92 -2.48 -9.64
N PHE A 169 -17.66 -2.05 -9.55
CA PHE A 169 -17.20 -1.04 -8.61
C PHE A 169 -16.79 0.27 -9.29
N MET A 170 -16.83 0.33 -10.62
CA MET A 170 -16.33 1.45 -11.41
C MET A 170 -17.04 2.78 -11.13
N GLU A 171 -18.31 2.74 -10.72
CA GLU A 171 -19.09 3.95 -10.41
C GLU A 171 -18.62 4.66 -9.13
N GLU A 172 -17.86 3.97 -8.26
CA GLU A 172 -17.32 4.55 -7.02
C GLU A 172 -15.85 4.97 -7.15
N ILE A 173 -15.21 4.74 -8.31
CA ILE A 173 -13.82 5.05 -8.53
C ILE A 173 -13.65 6.54 -8.83
N ILE A 174 -12.69 7.17 -8.16
CA ILE A 174 -12.29 8.55 -8.45
C ILE A 174 -11.58 8.65 -9.80
N ASP A 175 -11.84 9.72 -10.54
CA ASP A 175 -11.14 10.00 -11.79
C ASP A 175 -9.66 10.36 -11.59
N CYS A 176 -8.83 9.88 -12.50
CA CYS A 176 -7.46 10.28 -12.58
C CYS A 176 -7.30 11.75 -13.01
N PRO A 177 -6.34 12.48 -12.39
CA PRO A 177 -5.88 13.75 -12.92
C PRO A 177 -5.44 13.62 -14.38
N CYS A 178 -5.72 14.62 -15.23
CA CYS A 178 -5.36 14.56 -16.65
C CYS A 178 -3.84 14.53 -16.88
N THR A 179 -3.07 15.13 -15.98
CA THR A 179 -1.63 15.31 -16.11
C THR A 179 -0.87 14.92 -14.86
N LEU A 180 0.40 14.52 -15.03
CA LEU A 180 1.31 14.23 -13.92
C LEU A 180 1.47 15.43 -12.97
N ALA A 181 1.48 16.65 -13.52
CA ALA A 181 1.58 17.87 -12.71
C ALA A 181 0.37 18.03 -11.78
N GLN A 182 -0.84 17.76 -12.28
CA GLN A 182 -2.04 17.76 -11.44
C GLN A 182 -2.00 16.64 -10.41
N ALA A 183 -1.61 15.43 -10.80
CA ALA A 183 -1.50 14.30 -9.88
C ALA A 183 -0.54 14.57 -8.71
N ARG A 184 0.61 15.20 -8.99
CA ARG A 184 1.58 15.59 -7.95
C ARG A 184 1.09 16.74 -7.07
N ALA A 185 0.20 17.59 -7.56
CA ALA A 185 -0.38 18.68 -6.78
C ALA A 185 -1.59 18.23 -5.94
N ASP A 186 -2.26 17.14 -6.32
CA ASP A 186 -3.47 16.62 -5.70
C ASP A 186 -3.18 15.65 -4.55
N THR A 187 -2.35 16.09 -3.60
CA THR A 187 -1.85 15.26 -2.49
C THR A 187 -2.92 14.94 -1.44
N GLY A 188 -4.12 15.53 -1.54
CA GLY A 188 -5.24 15.25 -0.66
C GLY A 188 -6.08 14.05 -1.10
N ARG A 189 -6.03 13.69 -2.38
CA ARG A 189 -6.77 12.54 -2.95
C ARG A 189 -5.85 11.43 -3.42
N PHE A 190 -4.62 11.77 -3.78
CA PHE A 190 -3.65 10.82 -4.31
C PHE A 190 -2.32 10.87 -3.56
N HIS A 191 -1.65 9.73 -3.47
CA HIS A 191 -0.27 9.61 -3.00
C HIS A 191 0.58 8.90 -4.06
N THR A 192 1.89 9.14 -4.05
CA THR A 192 2.82 8.46 -4.97
C THR A 192 2.79 6.95 -4.78
N ASP A 193 2.80 6.20 -5.88
CA ASP A 193 3.02 4.77 -5.88
C ASP A 193 4.51 4.45 -5.72
N TYR A 194 4.87 3.80 -4.62
CA TYR A 194 6.25 3.39 -4.33
C TYR A 194 6.86 2.47 -5.41
N GLY A 195 6.05 1.69 -6.13
CA GLY A 195 6.49 0.82 -7.23
C GLY A 195 6.74 1.53 -8.55
N CYS A 196 6.28 2.78 -8.69
CA CYS A 196 6.46 3.60 -9.89
C CYS A 196 6.60 5.08 -9.52
N ASP A 197 7.78 5.41 -8.96
CA ASP A 197 8.14 6.75 -8.55
C ASP A 197 9.38 7.25 -9.31
N ILE A 198 9.18 8.22 -10.20
CA ILE A 198 10.25 8.93 -10.91
C ILE A 198 11.37 9.45 -9.99
N GLU A 199 11.05 9.89 -8.77
CA GLU A 199 12.03 10.47 -7.84
C GLU A 199 12.92 9.40 -7.18
N LYS A 200 12.51 8.13 -7.27
CA LYS A 200 13.27 6.96 -6.82
C LYS A 200 13.88 6.17 -7.98
N GLY A 201 13.60 6.55 -9.23
CA GLY A 201 14.05 5.83 -10.42
C GLY A 201 13.43 4.44 -10.57
N SER A 202 12.17 4.27 -10.12
CA SER A 202 11.48 2.98 -10.17
C SER A 202 11.22 2.50 -11.61
N VAL A 203 11.15 1.18 -11.79
CA VAL A 203 11.03 0.54 -13.12
C VAL A 203 9.57 0.38 -13.59
N CYS A 204 8.58 0.75 -12.76
CA CYS A 204 7.15 0.73 -13.10
C CYS A 204 6.71 -0.62 -13.71
N THR A 205 7.07 -1.73 -13.06
CA THR A 205 6.97 -3.11 -13.59
C THR A 205 5.62 -3.47 -14.21
N TYR A 206 4.52 -3.00 -13.61
CA TYR A 206 3.16 -3.29 -14.04
C TYR A 206 2.60 -2.27 -15.03
N HIS A 207 3.32 -1.17 -15.27
CA HIS A 207 2.89 -0.08 -16.15
C HIS A 207 3.99 0.30 -17.15
N PRO A 208 4.29 -0.57 -18.14
CA PRO A 208 5.30 -0.27 -19.15
C PRO A 208 4.99 1.04 -19.89
N GLY A 209 5.98 1.93 -19.94
CA GLY A 209 5.86 3.26 -20.53
C GLY A 209 5.51 4.37 -19.54
N ALA A 210 5.08 4.02 -18.32
CA ALA A 210 4.92 4.99 -17.24
C ALA A 210 6.28 5.40 -16.66
N VAL A 211 6.36 6.65 -16.20
CA VAL A 211 7.50 7.16 -15.41
C VAL A 211 7.11 7.44 -13.97
N HIS A 212 5.82 7.62 -13.70
CA HIS A 212 5.30 7.88 -12.36
C HIS A 212 3.83 7.45 -12.29
N CYS A 213 3.44 6.83 -11.17
CA CYS A 213 2.04 6.57 -10.85
C CYS A 213 1.68 7.16 -9.49
N VAL A 214 0.41 7.50 -9.34
CA VAL A 214 -0.20 7.85 -8.05
C VAL A 214 -1.36 6.91 -7.77
N ARG A 215 -1.64 6.68 -6.49
CA ARG A 215 -2.77 5.87 -6.01
C ARG A 215 -3.72 6.74 -5.22
N ALA A 216 -5.02 6.48 -5.34
CA ALA A 216 -6.01 7.10 -4.46
C ALA A 216 -5.67 6.79 -3.00
N ILE A 217 -5.88 7.77 -2.12
CA ILE A 217 -5.63 7.61 -0.68
C ILE A 217 -6.76 6.81 -0.02
N GLN A 218 -7.99 7.02 -0.48
CA GLN A 218 -9.17 6.37 0.07
C GLN A 218 -9.67 5.28 -0.88
N ALA A 219 -10.07 4.16 -0.28
CA ALA A 219 -10.80 3.12 -0.98
C ALA A 219 -12.25 3.54 -1.24
N SER A 220 -12.87 2.92 -2.23
CA SER A 220 -14.28 3.13 -2.56
C SER A 220 -15.18 2.69 -1.39
N PRO A 221 -16.30 3.38 -1.10
CA PRO A 221 -17.06 3.12 0.13
C PRO A 221 -17.66 1.72 0.21
N GLN A 222 -18.37 1.27 -0.85
CA GLN A 222 -19.06 -0.01 -0.85
C GLN A 222 -18.10 -1.14 -1.19
N TYR A 223 -17.28 -0.96 -2.22
CA TYR A 223 -16.48 -2.05 -2.77
C TYR A 223 -15.05 -2.14 -2.24
N ALA A 224 -14.55 -1.08 -1.57
CA ALA A 224 -13.15 -0.92 -1.17
C ALA A 224 -12.16 -1.05 -2.33
N ALA A 225 -12.59 -0.58 -3.48
CA ALA A 225 -11.76 -0.54 -4.66
C ALA A 225 -10.78 0.64 -4.59
N GLY A 226 -9.63 0.52 -5.26
CA GLY A 226 -8.63 1.57 -5.39
C GLY A 226 -8.54 2.12 -6.80
N GLN A 227 -7.76 3.18 -6.94
CA GLN A 227 -7.44 3.76 -8.25
C GLN A 227 -5.94 4.00 -8.36
N GLN A 228 -5.34 3.59 -9.47
CA GLN A 228 -3.96 3.84 -9.80
C GLN A 228 -3.85 4.60 -11.14
N CYS A 229 -3.31 5.81 -11.07
CA CYS A 229 -3.17 6.72 -12.21
C CYS A 229 -1.71 6.80 -12.62
N CYS A 230 -1.41 6.38 -13.85
CA CYS A 230 -0.05 6.28 -14.37
C CYS A 230 0.17 7.23 -15.53
N TYR A 231 1.34 7.87 -15.54
CA TYR A 231 1.69 8.93 -16.48
C TYR A 231 2.99 8.60 -17.21
N ASP A 232 3.00 8.91 -18.50
CA ASP A 232 4.20 8.77 -19.32
C ASP A 232 5.19 9.92 -19.11
N SER A 233 6.33 9.86 -19.81
CA SER A 233 7.38 10.88 -19.76
C SER A 233 6.95 12.27 -20.25
N THR A 234 5.83 12.39 -20.97
CA THR A 234 5.25 13.67 -21.39
C THR A 234 4.34 14.26 -20.32
N GLY A 235 4.04 13.48 -19.27
CA GLY A 235 3.11 13.83 -18.21
C GLY A 235 1.65 13.55 -18.56
N THR A 236 1.38 12.77 -19.62
CA THR A 236 0.03 12.41 -20.06
C THR A 236 -0.39 11.09 -19.41
N GLN A 237 -1.66 11.01 -18.99
CA GLN A 237 -2.23 9.78 -18.45
C GLN A 237 -2.18 8.65 -19.51
N ILE A 238 -1.68 7.48 -19.12
CA ILE A 238 -1.71 6.29 -19.97
C ILE A 238 -3.05 5.59 -19.77
N LEU A 239 -3.75 5.27 -20.87
CA LEU A 239 -5.06 4.60 -20.84
C LEU A 239 -4.95 3.11 -21.20
N THR A 240 -5.77 2.28 -20.57
CA THR A 240 -5.78 0.82 -20.80
C THR A 240 -6.25 0.43 -22.20
N LEU A 241 -7.00 1.32 -22.88
CA LEU A 241 -7.40 1.11 -24.27
C LEU A 241 -6.21 1.22 -25.25
N ASP A 242 -5.23 2.07 -24.91
CA ASP A 242 -4.11 2.40 -25.79
C ASP A 242 -2.84 1.61 -25.44
N SER A 243 -2.68 1.19 -24.19
CA SER A 243 -1.46 0.57 -23.70
C SER A 243 -1.71 -0.47 -22.60
N ARG A 244 -0.86 -1.51 -22.58
CA ARG A 244 -0.77 -2.47 -21.47
C ARG A 244 -0.22 -1.85 -20.18
N GLY A 245 0.33 -0.63 -20.25
CA GLY A 245 0.76 0.14 -19.09
C GLY A 245 -0.22 1.20 -18.63
N GLY A 246 -1.49 1.08 -19.02
CA GLY A 246 -2.53 2.04 -18.65
C GLY A 246 -2.74 2.18 -17.15
N SER A 247 -3.36 3.29 -16.77
CA SER A 247 -3.89 3.55 -15.43
C SER A 247 -5.00 2.57 -15.12
N THR A 248 -5.00 1.92 -13.96
CA THR A 248 -5.95 0.86 -13.65
C THR A 248 -6.73 1.17 -12.36
N PRO A 249 -8.04 0.95 -12.35
CA PRO A 249 -8.75 0.75 -11.10
C PRO A 249 -8.33 -0.59 -10.50
N ASP A 250 -8.38 -0.70 -9.19
CA ASP A 250 -8.02 -1.91 -8.45
C ASP A 250 -9.24 -2.40 -7.70
N ARG A 251 -9.58 -3.69 -7.75
CA ARG A 251 -10.72 -4.22 -6.99
C ARG A 251 -10.45 -4.20 -5.49
N GLY A 252 -9.22 -4.47 -5.07
CA GLY A 252 -8.79 -4.28 -3.69
C GLY A 252 -7.86 -3.08 -3.61
N HIS A 253 -8.19 -2.11 -2.75
CA HIS A 253 -7.29 -1.00 -2.46
C HIS A 253 -5.96 -1.51 -1.84
N ASP A 254 -4.80 -1.03 -2.31
CA ASP A 254 -3.46 -1.49 -1.85
C ASP A 254 -3.33 -1.38 -0.32
N TRP A 255 -3.81 -0.29 0.27
CA TRP A 255 -3.80 -0.09 1.72
C TRP A 255 -4.99 -0.72 2.47
N GLY A 256 -5.86 -1.45 1.77
CA GLY A 256 -7.11 -1.96 2.31
C GLY A 256 -8.09 -0.84 2.67
N SER A 257 -9.12 -1.18 3.45
CA SER A 257 -10.05 -0.20 4.03
C SER A 257 -10.72 -0.76 5.30
N PRO A 258 -11.24 0.08 6.21
CA PRO A 258 -12.09 -0.41 7.28
C PRO A 258 -13.36 -1.10 6.75
N PRO A 259 -13.81 -2.21 7.36
CA PRO A 259 -13.08 -3.03 8.33
C PRO A 259 -11.97 -3.87 7.66
N PHE A 260 -10.72 -3.69 8.09
CA PHE A 260 -9.50 -4.21 7.42
C PHE A 260 -9.33 -5.74 7.39
N MET A 261 -10.21 -6.48 8.07
CA MET A 261 -10.18 -7.94 8.15
C MET A 261 -11.29 -8.62 7.34
N LYS A 262 -12.04 -7.85 6.55
CA LYS A 262 -13.09 -8.36 5.67
C LYS A 262 -12.66 -8.18 4.22
N PRO A 263 -12.52 -9.24 3.42
CA PRO A 263 -12.36 -9.13 1.97
C PRO A 263 -13.32 -8.15 1.27
N PRO A 264 -12.88 -7.44 0.21
CA PRO A 264 -11.53 -7.39 -0.34
C PRO A 264 -10.73 -6.24 0.29
N ARG A 265 -10.85 -6.04 1.61
CA ARG A 265 -10.31 -4.89 2.34
C ARG A 265 -8.99 -5.18 3.06
N ILE A 266 -8.38 -6.33 2.78
CA ILE A 266 -7.17 -6.76 3.45
C ILE A 266 -5.98 -6.00 2.84
N PRO A 267 -5.23 -5.18 3.61
CA PRO A 267 -4.10 -4.42 3.10
C PRO A 267 -3.08 -5.31 2.41
N GLY A 268 -2.68 -4.94 1.21
CA GLY A 268 -1.77 -5.66 0.33
C GLY A 268 -2.37 -6.92 -0.29
N PHE A 269 -2.88 -7.86 0.53
CA PHE A 269 -3.29 -9.18 0.07
C PHE A 269 -4.51 -9.21 -0.86
N SER A 270 -5.55 -8.42 -0.57
CA SER A 270 -6.73 -8.37 -1.46
C SER A 270 -6.36 -7.75 -2.81
N HIS A 271 -5.56 -6.68 -2.81
CA HIS A 271 -5.01 -6.10 -4.04
C HIS A 271 -4.16 -7.13 -4.81
N TRP A 272 -3.30 -7.87 -4.11
CA TRP A 272 -2.49 -8.92 -4.73
C TRP A 272 -3.32 -10.04 -5.36
N LEU A 273 -4.38 -10.49 -4.68
CA LEU A 273 -5.27 -11.53 -5.16
C LEU A 273 -6.03 -11.12 -6.43
N TYR A 274 -6.59 -9.90 -6.43
CA TYR A 274 -7.51 -9.48 -7.50
C TYR A 274 -6.82 -8.78 -8.67
N ASP A 275 -5.72 -8.07 -8.41
CA ASP A 275 -5.17 -7.09 -9.35
C ASP A 275 -3.70 -7.37 -9.71
N VAL A 276 -2.87 -7.91 -8.80
CA VAL A 276 -1.45 -8.17 -9.09
C VAL A 276 -1.22 -9.56 -9.68
N ILE A 277 -1.64 -10.64 -9.01
CA ILE A 277 -1.40 -12.01 -9.51
C ILE A 277 -2.20 -12.29 -10.79
N SER A 278 -3.36 -11.66 -10.95
CA SER A 278 -4.14 -11.68 -12.18
C SER A 278 -3.39 -11.01 -13.35
N PHE A 279 -2.67 -9.91 -13.09
CA PHE A 279 -1.77 -9.30 -14.07
C PHE A 279 -0.62 -10.24 -14.44
N TYR A 280 -0.09 -11.02 -13.48
CA TYR A 280 0.88 -12.06 -13.79
C TYR A 280 0.32 -13.09 -14.78
N TYR A 281 -0.88 -13.61 -14.53
CA TYR A 281 -1.51 -14.58 -15.44
C TYR A 281 -1.73 -14.01 -16.83
N CYS A 282 -2.26 -12.79 -16.92
CA CYS A 282 -2.73 -12.24 -18.19
C CYS A 282 -1.65 -11.52 -19.00
N CYS A 283 -0.71 -10.82 -18.35
CA CYS A 283 0.19 -9.88 -19.01
C CYS A 283 1.68 -10.26 -18.92
N LEU A 284 2.11 -10.93 -17.85
CA LEU A 284 3.55 -11.21 -17.62
C LEU A 284 3.96 -12.64 -17.96
N TRP A 285 3.16 -13.63 -17.55
CA TRP A 285 3.41 -15.03 -17.87
C TRP A 285 2.66 -15.51 -19.12
N SER A 286 1.75 -14.69 -19.67
CA SER A 286 1.10 -14.92 -20.97
C SER A 286 0.87 -13.63 -21.75
N ASP A 287 0.45 -13.75 -23.01
CA ASP A 287 0.20 -12.63 -23.93
C ASP A 287 -1.28 -12.20 -23.99
N ASN A 288 -2.04 -12.46 -22.93
CA ASN A 288 -3.49 -12.31 -22.86
C ASN A 288 -3.94 -11.01 -22.14
N CYS A 289 -3.09 -9.99 -22.15
CA CYS A 289 -3.29 -8.79 -21.32
C CYS A 289 -4.58 -8.03 -21.60
N HIS A 290 -5.16 -8.22 -22.79
CA HIS A 290 -6.46 -7.65 -23.17
C HIS A 290 -7.62 -8.09 -22.25
N PHE A 291 -7.58 -9.29 -21.67
CA PHE A 291 -8.58 -9.71 -20.67
C PHE A 291 -8.47 -8.86 -19.40
N TYR A 292 -7.25 -8.59 -18.94
CA TYR A 292 -7.02 -7.74 -17.77
C TYR A 292 -7.51 -6.32 -18.01
N MET A 293 -7.07 -5.70 -19.10
CA MET A 293 -7.41 -4.32 -19.45
C MET A 293 -8.92 -4.11 -19.67
N LYS A 294 -9.62 -5.14 -20.16
CA LYS A 294 -11.10 -5.14 -20.26
C LYS A 294 -11.77 -5.04 -18.89
N ARG A 295 -11.25 -5.71 -17.87
CA ARG A 295 -11.83 -5.75 -16.51
C ARG A 295 -11.35 -4.61 -15.62
N ARG A 296 -10.24 -3.95 -15.97
CA ARG A 296 -9.67 -2.78 -15.30
C ARG A 296 -9.58 -1.57 -16.25
N PRO A 297 -10.70 -1.08 -16.80
CA PRO A 297 -10.67 0.07 -17.70
C PRO A 297 -10.23 1.33 -16.94
N SER A 298 -9.31 2.13 -17.51
CA SER A 298 -8.91 3.40 -16.90
C SER A 298 -10.11 4.32 -16.69
N SER A 299 -10.17 5.02 -15.55
CA SER A 299 -10.95 6.25 -15.49
C SER A 299 -10.27 7.26 -16.43
N ASP A 300 -11.02 7.90 -17.31
CA ASP A 300 -10.49 9.08 -17.99
C ASP A 300 -10.56 10.30 -17.07
N CYS A 301 -10.04 11.44 -17.55
CA CYS A 301 -10.02 12.66 -16.76
C CYS A 301 -11.16 13.64 -17.10
N ARG A 302 -12.21 13.20 -17.82
CA ARG A 302 -13.27 14.11 -18.32
C ARG A 302 -14.02 14.81 -17.20
N THR A 303 -14.16 14.14 -16.05
CA THR A 303 -14.85 14.66 -14.85
C THR A 303 -13.89 15.02 -13.73
N TYR A 304 -12.58 14.92 -13.96
CA TYR A 304 -11.57 15.38 -13.01
C TYR A 304 -11.65 16.89 -12.82
N SER A 305 -11.91 17.30 -11.57
CA SER A 305 -11.83 18.69 -11.14
C SER A 305 -10.64 18.85 -10.18
N PRO A 306 -9.63 19.69 -10.50
CA PRO A 306 -8.51 19.94 -9.60
C PRO A 306 -8.97 20.47 -8.24
N PRO A 307 -8.32 20.08 -7.13
CA PRO A 307 -8.66 20.64 -5.82
C PRO A 307 -8.27 22.12 -5.78
N ARG A 308 -9.03 22.91 -5.02
CA ARG A 308 -8.66 24.29 -4.70
C ARG A 308 -7.92 24.31 -3.38
N ALA A 309 -6.78 24.98 -3.33
CA ALA A 309 -6.00 25.10 -2.11
C ALA A 309 -6.35 26.40 -1.37
N ALA A 310 -6.47 26.32 -0.05
CA ALA A 310 -6.41 27.45 0.86
C ALA A 310 -5.11 27.38 1.64
N SER A 311 -4.58 28.52 2.08
CA SER A 311 -3.30 28.57 2.78
C SER A 311 -3.25 29.68 3.81
N SER A 312 -2.48 29.47 4.87
CA SER A 312 -2.03 30.51 5.80
C SER A 312 -0.51 30.62 5.73
N PHE A 313 0.03 31.85 5.68
CA PHE A 313 1.46 32.10 5.55
C PHE A 313 1.84 33.45 6.14
N GLY A 314 3.09 33.63 6.57
CA GLY A 314 3.56 34.93 7.08
C GLY A 314 2.88 35.35 8.40
N ASP A 315 2.44 36.61 8.49
CA ASP A 315 2.15 37.32 9.75
C ASP A 315 0.68 37.74 10.05
N PRO A 316 -0.32 36.85 10.06
CA PRO A 316 -0.66 35.78 9.14
C PRO A 316 -1.53 36.32 7.99
N HIS A 317 -1.12 36.02 6.76
CA HIS A 317 -1.93 36.15 5.55
C HIS A 317 -2.70 34.85 5.30
N PHE A 318 -3.89 34.99 4.74
CA PHE A 318 -4.77 33.88 4.39
C PHE A 318 -5.19 34.00 2.94
N LEU A 319 -5.16 32.87 2.22
CA LEU A 319 -5.75 32.69 0.90
C LEU A 319 -6.87 31.66 1.03
N THR A 320 -8.09 32.03 0.69
CA THR A 320 -9.26 31.13 0.74
C THR A 320 -9.33 30.24 -0.51
N PHE A 321 -10.18 29.21 -0.45
CA PHE A 321 -10.40 28.28 -1.57
C PHE A 321 -10.93 28.94 -2.85
N ASP A 322 -11.56 30.11 -2.76
CA ASP A 322 -12.03 30.93 -3.87
C ASP A 322 -11.08 32.07 -4.24
N GLY A 323 -9.89 32.14 -3.63
CA GLY A 323 -8.81 33.04 -4.01
C GLY A 323 -8.82 34.41 -3.33
N VAL A 324 -9.65 34.62 -2.29
CA VAL A 324 -9.64 35.85 -1.51
C VAL A 324 -8.40 35.88 -0.62
N ASN A 325 -7.60 36.94 -0.75
CA ASN A 325 -6.43 37.18 0.06
C ASN A 325 -6.73 38.23 1.13
N PHE A 326 -6.50 37.91 2.40
CA PHE A 326 -6.65 38.85 3.50
C PHE A 326 -5.64 38.62 4.62
N THR A 327 -5.51 39.60 5.51
CA THR A 327 -4.65 39.53 6.69
C THR A 327 -5.51 39.56 7.94
N PHE A 328 -5.23 38.67 8.89
CA PHE A 328 -5.96 38.63 10.16
C PHE A 328 -4.98 38.37 11.31
N LYS A 329 -4.62 39.44 12.04
CA LYS A 329 -3.62 39.40 13.12
C LYS A 329 -4.24 39.10 14.49
N GLY A 330 -5.31 38.32 14.51
CA GLY A 330 -5.95 37.88 15.75
C GLY A 330 -5.00 36.99 16.55
N GLN A 331 -5.04 37.12 17.88
CA GLN A 331 -4.40 36.20 18.81
C GLN A 331 -5.49 35.33 19.44
N GLY A 332 -5.37 34.01 19.31
CA GLY A 332 -6.37 33.09 19.83
C GLY A 332 -6.43 31.78 19.05
N GLU A 333 -7.58 31.11 19.15
CA GLU A 333 -7.87 29.88 18.44
C GLU A 333 -9.04 30.11 17.50
N TYR A 334 -8.88 29.72 16.25
CA TYR A 334 -9.85 29.98 15.19
C TYR A 334 -10.11 28.71 14.39
N THR A 335 -11.36 28.51 13.98
CA THR A 335 -11.70 27.48 12.99
C THR A 335 -11.21 27.95 11.62
N LEU A 336 -10.33 27.18 11.00
CA LEU A 336 -9.79 27.44 9.67
C LEU A 336 -10.67 26.83 8.58
N VAL A 337 -11.14 25.60 8.81
CA VAL A 337 -12.02 24.84 7.90
C VAL A 337 -13.03 24.06 8.73
N GLU A 338 -14.28 24.06 8.32
CA GLU A 338 -15.35 23.23 8.88
C GLU A 338 -16.21 22.68 7.73
N SER A 339 -16.63 21.42 7.83
CA SER A 339 -17.52 20.79 6.85
C SER A 339 -18.54 19.92 7.57
N ASP A 340 -19.81 20.29 7.47
CA ASP A 340 -20.90 19.51 8.07
C ASP A 340 -21.05 18.13 7.42
N LEU A 341 -20.70 18.00 6.13
CA LEU A 341 -20.84 16.77 5.37
C LEU A 341 -20.03 15.62 5.97
N THR A 342 -18.79 15.89 6.37
CA THR A 342 -17.89 14.88 6.96
C THR A 342 -17.65 15.13 8.44
N SER A 343 -18.30 16.13 9.03
CA SER A 343 -17.97 16.63 10.38
C SER A 343 -16.47 16.93 10.54
N LEU A 344 -15.85 17.45 9.48
CA LEU A 344 -14.45 17.88 9.48
C LEU A 344 -14.33 19.21 10.22
N ARG A 345 -13.34 19.31 11.11
CA ARG A 345 -12.97 20.55 11.76
C ARG A 345 -11.46 20.68 11.84
N VAL A 346 -10.96 21.78 11.30
CA VAL A 346 -9.54 22.19 11.37
C VAL A 346 -9.46 23.50 12.11
N GLN A 347 -8.68 23.55 13.19
CA GLN A 347 -8.49 24.74 14.03
C GLN A 347 -7.02 25.15 14.02
N GLY A 348 -6.78 26.46 14.02
CA GLY A 348 -5.46 27.06 14.09
C GLY A 348 -5.33 27.93 15.33
N ARG A 349 -4.21 27.78 16.05
CA ARG A 349 -3.84 28.67 17.16
C ARG A 349 -2.84 29.71 16.66
N THR A 350 -3.17 30.98 16.82
CA THR A 350 -2.25 32.09 16.54
C THR A 350 -1.73 32.71 17.84
N GLN A 351 -0.42 32.93 17.91
CA GLN A 351 0.26 33.51 19.08
C GLN A 351 1.18 34.66 18.66
N GLN A 352 1.52 35.53 19.61
CA GLN A 352 2.46 36.61 19.36
C GLN A 352 3.86 36.05 19.05
N VAL A 353 4.44 36.50 17.93
CA VAL A 353 5.79 36.10 17.54
C VAL A 353 6.81 36.87 18.37
N HIS A 354 7.90 36.22 18.78
CA HIS A 354 8.99 36.85 19.52
C HIS A 354 10.24 36.98 18.63
N PHE A 355 10.89 38.13 18.69
CA PHE A 355 12.20 38.34 18.08
C PHE A 355 13.29 37.54 18.82
N PRO A 356 14.47 37.28 18.20
CA PRO A 356 15.57 36.57 18.86
C PRO A 356 16.04 37.21 20.17
N ASN A 357 15.80 38.51 20.36
CA ASN A 357 16.09 39.25 21.58
C ASN A 357 14.99 39.12 22.66
N GLY A 358 13.97 38.28 22.44
CA GLY A 358 12.85 38.03 23.34
C GLY A 358 11.73 39.08 23.30
N THR A 359 11.86 40.14 22.50
CA THR A 359 10.80 41.16 22.40
C THR A 359 9.65 40.68 21.53
N GLY A 360 8.41 40.93 21.97
CA GLY A 360 7.21 40.57 21.20
C GLY A 360 7.05 41.45 19.96
N ALA A 361 6.88 40.83 18.80
CA ALA A 361 6.52 41.51 17.57
C ALA A 361 5.04 41.95 17.61
N GLN A 362 4.67 43.01 16.90
CA GLN A 362 3.26 43.43 16.76
C GLN A 362 2.49 42.62 15.71
N VAL A 363 2.76 41.31 15.66
CA VAL A 363 2.14 40.37 14.73
C VAL A 363 1.92 39.03 15.42
N THR A 364 0.96 38.27 14.90
CA THR A 364 0.75 36.88 15.31
C THR A 364 1.24 35.93 14.22
N GLY A 365 1.59 34.71 14.63
CA GLY A 365 1.94 33.60 13.75
C GLY A 365 1.18 32.35 14.14
N LEU A 366 0.98 31.46 13.17
CA LEU A 366 0.36 30.15 13.42
C LEU A 366 1.32 29.29 14.25
N SER A 367 0.87 28.88 15.43
CA SER A 367 1.64 28.15 16.45
C SER A 367 1.23 26.69 16.59
N ALA A 368 -0.03 26.37 16.25
CA ALA A 368 -0.56 25.01 16.23
C ALA A 368 -1.71 24.88 15.22
N VAL A 369 -1.90 23.66 14.70
CA VAL A 369 -3.04 23.24 13.89
C VAL A 369 -3.56 21.92 14.45
N ALA A 370 -4.85 21.85 14.74
CA ALA A 370 -5.52 20.62 15.15
C ALA A 370 -6.61 20.26 14.15
N MET A 371 -6.78 18.98 13.86
CA MET A 371 -7.75 18.46 12.91
C MET A 371 -8.46 17.21 13.44
N LYS A 372 -9.74 17.10 13.11
CA LYS A 372 -10.59 15.93 13.40
C LYS A 372 -11.65 15.81 12.31
N GLU A 373 -11.99 14.59 11.92
CA GLU A 373 -13.09 14.31 11.01
C GLU A 373 -14.00 13.24 11.61
N ASN A 374 -15.31 13.50 11.65
CA ASN A 374 -16.29 12.58 12.25
C ASN A 374 -15.89 12.10 13.66
N ASP A 375 -15.76 10.79 13.85
CA ASP A 375 -15.35 10.08 15.07
C ASP A 375 -13.88 9.66 15.05
N SER A 376 -13.07 10.19 14.12
CA SER A 376 -11.63 9.93 14.06
C SER A 376 -10.87 10.47 15.27
N ASP A 377 -9.64 9.99 15.41
CA ASP A 377 -8.68 10.53 16.36
C ASP A 377 -8.34 12.00 16.04
N VAL A 378 -7.97 12.76 17.07
CA VAL A 378 -7.53 14.15 16.92
C VAL A 378 -6.04 14.18 16.65
N ILE A 379 -5.65 14.81 15.53
CA ILE A 379 -4.25 15.10 15.21
C ILE A 379 -3.98 16.58 15.48
N GLU A 380 -2.95 16.88 16.27
CA GLU A 380 -2.46 18.24 16.50
C GLU A 380 -1.00 18.34 16.09
N VAL A 381 -0.64 19.39 15.34
CA VAL A 381 0.73 19.75 15.00
C VAL A 381 1.02 21.10 15.61
N ARG A 382 2.08 21.24 16.39
CA ARG A 382 2.40 22.49 17.11
C ARG A 382 3.89 22.72 17.26
N TYR A 383 4.27 23.95 17.59
CA TYR A 383 5.61 24.21 18.15
C TYR A 383 5.65 23.90 19.64
N SER A 384 6.72 23.24 20.08
CA SER A 384 7.08 23.11 21.49
C SER A 384 7.65 24.44 22.03
N GLU A 385 7.88 24.51 23.34
CA GLU A 385 8.54 25.67 23.98
C GLU A 385 9.93 25.95 23.38
N ASP A 386 10.63 24.90 22.93
CA ASP A 386 11.94 24.97 22.28
C ASP A 386 11.87 25.24 20.77
N LEU A 387 10.69 25.62 20.25
CA LEU A 387 10.43 25.85 18.82
C LEU A 387 10.64 24.61 17.91
N ASN A 388 10.58 23.41 18.49
CA ASN A 388 10.59 22.17 17.73
C ASN A 388 9.16 21.81 17.30
N LEU A 389 9.01 21.20 16.14
CA LEU A 389 7.70 20.72 15.68
C LEU A 389 7.33 19.43 16.42
N GLU A 390 6.16 19.42 17.06
CA GLU A 390 5.56 18.25 17.70
C GLU A 390 4.29 17.85 16.95
N VAL A 391 4.06 16.54 16.84
CA VAL A 391 2.78 15.98 16.39
C VAL A 391 2.19 15.17 17.53
N LEU A 392 0.90 15.37 17.79
CA LEU A 392 0.16 14.71 18.86
C LEU A 392 -1.01 13.95 18.25
N LEU A 393 -1.21 12.72 18.72
CA LEU A 393 -2.39 11.91 18.47
C LEU A 393 -3.16 11.80 19.78
N ASN A 394 -4.40 12.28 19.81
CA ASN A 394 -5.23 12.32 21.02
C ASN A 394 -4.47 12.89 22.24
N GLN A 395 -3.83 14.04 22.04
CA GLN A 395 -3.05 14.77 23.06
C GLN A 395 -1.76 14.08 23.55
N LYS A 396 -1.35 12.98 22.91
CA LYS A 396 -0.08 12.31 23.21
C LYS A 396 0.91 12.59 22.10
N VAL A 397 2.09 13.09 22.46
CA VAL A 397 3.19 13.31 21.51
C VAL A 397 3.54 11.97 20.84
N VAL A 398 3.53 11.97 19.51
CA VAL A 398 3.94 10.84 18.69
C VAL A 398 5.39 11.08 18.30
N SER A 399 6.25 10.10 18.60
CA SER A 399 7.60 10.11 18.07
C SER A 399 7.61 9.51 16.67
N PHE A 400 8.26 10.20 15.73
CA PHE A 400 8.56 9.64 14.41
C PHE A 400 9.94 8.94 14.37
N SER A 401 10.68 8.94 15.49
CA SER A 401 11.97 8.24 15.60
C SER A 401 11.80 6.72 15.70
N GLU A 402 10.65 6.28 16.20
CA GLU A 402 10.18 4.91 16.15
C GLU A 402 8.95 4.93 15.23
N GLN A 403 8.98 4.21 14.12
CA GLN A 403 7.72 3.89 13.41
C GLN A 403 6.92 2.96 14.32
N SER A 404 6.30 3.48 15.39
CA SER A 404 5.31 2.73 16.15
C SER A 404 4.07 2.67 15.28
N TRP A 405 4.03 1.64 14.43
CA TRP A 405 2.98 1.37 13.46
C TRP A 405 1.60 1.52 14.10
N MET A 406 0.73 2.31 13.46
CA MET A 406 -0.65 2.48 13.90
C MET A 406 -1.36 1.13 13.84
N ASP A 407 -1.83 0.66 14.99
CA ASP A 407 -2.84 -0.39 15.05
C ASP A 407 -4.14 0.26 14.60
N LEU A 408 -4.47 0.16 13.29
CA LEU A 408 -5.72 0.71 12.77
C LEU A 408 -6.87 -0.09 13.38
N LYS A 409 -7.44 0.45 14.46
CA LYS A 409 -8.73 0.00 14.99
C LYS A 409 -9.81 0.68 14.17
N GLY A 410 -10.38 -0.07 13.22
CA GLY A 410 -11.54 0.31 12.42
C GLY A 410 -12.55 -0.83 12.43
#